data_AF-A0A920UXB2-F1
#
_entry.id   AF-A0A920UXB2-F1
#
_cell.length_a   1.000
_cell.length_b   1.000
_cell.length_c   1.000
_cell.angle_alpha   90.00
_cell.angle_beta   90.00
_cell.angle_gamma   90.00
#
_symmetry.space_group_name_H-M   'P 1'
#
loop_
_entity.id
_entity.type
_entity.pdbx_description
1 polymer ?
#
loop_
_entity_poly.entity_id
_entity_poly.type
_entity_poly.pdbx_seq_one_letter_code
_entity_poly.pdbx_strand_id
1 'polypeptide(L)'
;MIHVRQREDKAVFETQMGLHHASATTQEWLDKALLQVAYSDIRAISVPGVFRLEKDSNAKVAKEADDADQPKAVPPNWVSADPLGEDERIEQSSVLVLGQKIANIRFKDVLGTTIQSDYGLSAPKLVLQVETAAGQTLIYEMGLRQGAGDYVLKISNRPEYFALAIILERGC
;
A
#
# COMPACT_ATOMS: atom_id res chain seq x y z
N MET A 1 -5.28 47.17 -44.37
CA MET A 1 -5.76 46.02 -45.16
C MET A 1 -6.05 44.89 -44.18
N ILE A 2 -7.19 44.23 -44.33
CA ILE A 2 -7.88 43.45 -43.30
C ILE A 2 -7.25 42.06 -43.13
N HIS A 3 -6.91 41.67 -41.89
CA HIS A 3 -6.59 40.29 -41.56
C HIS A 3 -7.88 39.49 -41.38
N VAL A 4 -8.25 38.72 -42.40
CA VAL A 4 -9.31 37.71 -42.31
C VAL A 4 -8.72 36.45 -41.67
N ARG A 5 -9.29 36.01 -40.53
CA ARG A 5 -9.06 34.66 -40.02
C ARG A 5 -10.07 33.73 -40.70
N GLN A 6 -9.61 32.75 -41.47
CA GLN A 6 -10.48 31.63 -41.85
C GLN A 6 -10.69 30.72 -40.64
N ARG A 7 -11.95 30.33 -40.50
CA ARG A 7 -12.52 29.47 -39.46
C ARG A 7 -12.20 28.02 -39.86
N GLU A 8 -11.80 27.21 -38.88
CA GLU A 8 -11.82 25.72 -38.91
C GLU A 8 -10.65 25.00 -39.59
N ASP A 9 -9.47 25.00 -38.95
CA ASP A 9 -8.46 23.97 -39.18
C ASP A 9 -8.47 22.97 -38.01
N LYS A 10 -9.20 21.86 -38.19
CA LYS A 10 -9.14 20.67 -37.32
C LYS A 10 -8.14 19.69 -37.92
N ALA A 11 -6.87 20.09 -38.04
CA ALA A 11 -5.83 19.16 -38.40
C ALA A 11 -5.59 18.18 -37.24
N VAL A 12 -6.22 17.01 -37.32
CA VAL A 12 -5.83 15.85 -36.51
C VAL A 12 -4.54 15.33 -37.08
N PHE A 13 -3.43 15.53 -36.36
CA PHE A 13 -2.15 14.93 -36.70
C PHE A 13 -2.17 13.48 -36.25
N GLU A 14 -2.49 12.55 -37.15
CA GLU A 14 -2.15 11.14 -36.96
C GLU A 14 -0.62 11.01 -37.02
N THR A 15 0.01 11.10 -35.86
CA THR A 15 1.42 10.71 -35.72
C THR A 15 1.48 9.20 -35.79
N GLN A 16 2.05 8.66 -36.86
CA GLN A 16 2.50 7.27 -36.91
C GLN A 16 3.56 7.09 -35.82
N MET A 17 3.18 6.51 -34.68
CA MET A 17 4.12 6.13 -33.64
C MET A 17 5.08 5.09 -34.24
N GLY A 18 6.34 5.50 -34.46
CA GLY A 18 7.39 4.57 -34.88
C GLY A 18 7.56 3.47 -33.84
N LEU A 19 7.63 2.21 -34.30
CA LEU A 19 7.77 1.00 -33.48
C LEU A 19 9.01 0.97 -32.55
N HIS A 20 9.86 1.99 -32.59
CA HIS A 20 11.10 2.05 -31.81
C HIS A 20 10.99 2.82 -30.48
N HIS A 21 9.81 3.38 -30.16
CA HIS A 21 9.60 4.11 -28.90
C HIS A 21 8.47 3.55 -28.01
N ALA A 22 8.05 2.31 -28.27
CA ALA A 22 7.06 1.57 -27.47
C ALA A 22 7.64 0.29 -26.84
N SER A 23 8.93 0.27 -26.51
CA SER A 23 9.51 -0.76 -25.65
C SER A 23 9.44 -0.35 -24.17
N ALA A 24 8.30 0.17 -23.73
CA ALA A 24 7.96 0.11 -22.32
C ALA A 24 7.25 -1.23 -22.13
N THR A 25 7.92 -2.21 -21.54
CA THR A 25 7.24 -3.46 -21.17
C THR A 25 6.01 -3.11 -20.33
N THR A 26 4.90 -3.84 -20.45
CA THR A 26 3.64 -3.56 -19.73
C THR A 26 3.84 -3.40 -18.21
N GLN A 27 4.93 -3.98 -17.69
CA GLN A 27 5.39 -3.89 -16.30
C GLN A 27 5.90 -2.49 -15.87
N GLU A 28 6.31 -1.62 -16.80
CA GLU A 28 6.78 -0.25 -16.52
C GLU A 28 5.62 0.76 -16.39
N TRP A 29 4.45 0.45 -16.96
CA TRP A 29 3.22 1.26 -16.83
C TRP A 29 2.42 0.97 -15.56
N LEU A 30 2.81 -0.08 -14.84
CA LEU A 30 2.10 -0.57 -13.66
C LEU A 30 2.39 0.36 -12.47
N ASP A 31 1.36 1.01 -11.94
CA ASP A 31 1.49 1.77 -10.69
C ASP A 31 1.77 0.80 -9.54
N LYS A 32 3.03 0.71 -9.12
CA LYS A 32 3.47 -0.21 -8.06
C LYS A 32 3.03 0.23 -6.66
N ALA A 33 2.44 1.43 -6.54
CA ALA A 33 1.85 1.94 -5.31
C ALA A 33 0.35 1.61 -5.17
N LEU A 34 -0.23 0.88 -6.13
CA LEU A 34 -1.67 0.54 -6.16
C LEU A 34 -2.20 -0.15 -4.90
N LEU A 35 -1.32 -0.82 -4.15
CA LEU A 35 -1.62 -1.58 -2.94
C LEU A 35 -1.31 -0.81 -1.65
N GLN A 36 -0.77 0.41 -1.75
CA GLN A 36 -0.24 1.15 -0.62
C GLN A 36 -1.33 1.98 0.07
N VAL A 37 -1.23 2.06 1.39
CA VAL A 37 -1.91 3.05 2.21
C VAL A 37 -0.82 3.89 2.85
N ALA A 38 -0.88 5.22 2.70
CA ALA A 38 0.10 6.09 3.34
C ALA A 38 0.07 5.87 4.86
N TYR A 39 1.24 5.82 5.51
CA TYR A 39 1.32 5.56 6.96
C TYR A 39 0.52 6.60 7.79
N SER A 40 0.47 7.85 7.34
CA SER A 40 -0.37 8.90 7.93
C SER A 40 -1.84 8.52 7.95
N ASP A 41 -2.30 7.84 6.90
CA ASP A 41 -3.70 7.52 6.65
C ASP A 41 -4.12 6.20 7.29
N ILE A 42 -3.19 5.40 7.79
CA ILE A 42 -3.50 4.21 8.59
C ILE A 42 -4.07 4.66 9.94
N ARG A 43 -5.27 4.22 10.30
CA ARG A 43 -5.90 4.48 11.60
C ARG A 43 -5.77 3.28 12.54
N ALA A 44 -5.99 2.08 12.03
CA ALA A 44 -5.89 0.84 12.79
C ALA A 44 -5.28 -0.27 11.95
N ILE A 45 -4.58 -1.19 12.62
CA ILE A 45 -3.96 -2.39 12.04
C ILE A 45 -4.40 -3.58 12.89
N SER A 46 -4.93 -4.63 12.27
CA SER A 46 -5.29 -5.85 12.99
C SER A 46 -4.96 -7.12 12.21
N VAL A 47 -4.60 -8.16 12.96
CA VAL A 47 -4.53 -9.54 12.48
C VAL A 47 -5.59 -10.31 13.26
N PRO A 48 -6.67 -10.79 12.60
CA PRO A 48 -7.77 -11.45 13.29
C PRO A 48 -7.30 -12.59 14.20
N GLY A 49 -7.76 -12.58 15.45
CA GLY A 49 -7.40 -13.57 16.46
C GLY A 49 -5.99 -13.42 17.06
N VAL A 50 -5.24 -12.37 16.69
CA VAL A 50 -3.89 -12.11 17.21
C VAL A 50 -3.81 -10.76 17.90
N PHE A 51 -4.13 -9.66 17.21
CA PHE A 51 -4.09 -8.31 17.79
C PHE A 51 -4.95 -7.32 17.02
N ARG A 52 -5.33 -6.23 17.69
CA ARG A 52 -5.82 -4.99 17.06
C ARG A 52 -5.16 -3.78 17.70
N LEU A 53 -4.48 -2.99 16.88
CA LEU A 53 -3.82 -1.75 17.26
C LEU A 53 -4.49 -0.57 16.58
N GLU A 54 -4.64 0.54 17.29
CA GLU A 54 -5.20 1.78 16.77
C GLU A 54 -4.42 3.00 17.24
N LYS A 55 -4.43 4.07 16.43
CA LYS A 55 -3.86 5.34 16.84
C LYS A 55 -4.71 5.93 17.97
N ASP A 56 -4.04 6.32 19.05
CA ASP A 56 -4.67 6.92 20.21
C ASP A 56 -5.37 8.22 19.81
N SER A 57 -6.69 8.21 19.88
CA SER A 57 -7.54 9.38 19.55
C SER A 57 -7.49 10.46 20.64
N ASN A 58 -7.02 10.10 21.85
CA ASN A 58 -6.89 10.98 23.01
C ASN A 58 -5.45 11.47 23.21
N ALA A 59 -4.49 11.10 22.35
CA ALA A 59 -3.14 11.62 22.39
C ALA A 59 -3.18 13.14 22.21
N LYS A 60 -2.99 13.87 23.31
CA LYS A 60 -2.86 15.32 23.27
C LYS A 60 -1.70 15.64 22.33
N VAL A 61 -1.98 16.36 21.25
CA VAL A 61 -0.95 16.97 20.40
C VAL A 61 -0.04 17.74 21.32
N ALA A 62 1.19 17.24 21.53
CA ALA A 62 2.18 17.94 22.33
C ALA A 62 2.39 19.29 21.64
N LYS A 63 2.04 20.39 22.32
CA LYS A 63 2.48 21.72 21.91
C LYS A 63 3.99 21.74 22.09
N GLU A 64 4.74 21.63 21.00
CA GLU A 64 6.16 21.92 21.00
C GLU A 64 6.36 23.37 21.42
N ALA A 65 7.15 23.57 22.48
CA ALA A 65 7.76 24.84 22.78
C ALA A 65 9.02 24.96 21.91
N ASP A 66 8.93 25.85 20.93
CA ASP A 66 9.97 26.72 20.37
C ASP A 66 11.43 26.24 20.50
N ASP A 67 12.00 25.68 19.43
CA ASP A 67 13.28 26.14 18.84
C ASP A 67 13.51 25.49 17.45
N ALA A 68 14.30 26.18 16.63
CA ALA A 68 14.42 26.12 15.18
C ALA A 68 14.47 24.75 14.44
N ASP A 69 13.92 24.82 13.22
CA ASP A 69 14.20 24.05 12.00
C ASP A 69 13.53 22.66 11.82
N GLN A 70 12.62 22.63 10.84
CA GLN A 70 11.77 21.53 10.35
C GLN A 70 10.70 20.98 11.32
N PRO A 71 9.42 20.91 10.92
CA PRO A 71 8.40 20.23 11.71
C PRO A 71 8.75 18.74 11.80
N LYS A 72 9.26 18.29 12.96
CA LYS A 72 9.37 16.86 13.26
C LYS A 72 7.97 16.34 13.53
N ALA A 73 7.44 15.54 12.62
CA ALA A 73 6.19 14.84 12.85
C ALA A 73 6.34 13.94 14.08
N VAL A 74 5.65 14.26 15.17
CA VAL A 74 5.57 13.39 16.35
C VAL A 74 4.91 12.07 15.90
N PRO A 75 5.57 10.91 16.08
CA PRO A 75 4.98 9.64 15.71
C PRO A 75 3.67 9.44 16.48
N PRO A 76 2.61 8.94 15.82
CA PRO A 76 1.35 8.68 16.50
C PRO A 76 1.56 7.63 17.59
N ASN A 77 0.97 7.87 18.76
CA ASN A 77 0.96 6.88 19.84
C ASN A 77 -0.04 5.78 19.50
N TRP A 78 0.40 4.53 19.51
CA TRP A 78 -0.43 3.36 19.22
C TRP A 78 -0.87 2.68 20.50
N VAL A 79 -2.14 2.31 20.57
CA VAL A 79 -2.75 1.59 21.68
C VAL A 79 -3.37 0.28 21.18
N SER A 80 -3.48 -0.70 22.07
CA SER A 80 -4.25 -1.91 21.79
C SER A 80 -5.73 -1.62 21.99
N ALA A 81 -6.55 -2.05 21.03
CA ALA A 81 -8.01 -2.05 21.20
C ALA A 81 -8.46 -3.18 22.16
N ASP A 82 -7.67 -4.25 22.24
CA ASP A 82 -7.90 -5.37 23.14
C ASP A 82 -7.14 -5.17 24.46
N PRO A 83 -7.66 -5.68 25.60
CA PRO A 83 -6.96 -5.60 26.88
C PRO A 83 -5.60 -6.30 26.81
N LEU A 84 -4.56 -5.58 27.18
CA LEU A 84 -3.21 -6.13 27.34
C LEU A 84 -3.10 -6.86 28.69
N GLY A 85 -2.25 -7.87 28.76
CA GLY A 85 -1.86 -8.46 30.05
C GLY A 85 -1.18 -7.45 30.97
N GLU A 86 -1.11 -7.72 32.29
CA GLU A 86 -0.56 -6.81 33.32
C GLU A 86 0.83 -6.25 32.98
N ASP A 87 1.66 -7.03 32.29
CA ASP A 87 3.03 -6.65 31.90
C ASP A 87 3.22 -6.42 30.40
N GLU A 88 2.16 -6.60 29.61
CA GLU A 88 2.22 -6.47 28.17
C GLU A 88 2.14 -5.01 27.75
N ARG A 89 3.04 -4.62 26.84
CA ARG A 89 3.15 -3.25 26.35
C ARG A 89 3.35 -3.26 24.85
N ILE A 90 2.76 -2.27 24.19
CA ILE A 90 2.97 -2.07 22.76
C ILE A 90 4.34 -1.43 22.53
N GLU A 91 5.20 -2.15 21.80
CA GLU A 91 6.49 -1.62 21.36
C GLU A 91 6.27 -0.72 20.13
N GLN A 92 6.29 0.59 20.36
CA GLN A 92 5.90 1.60 19.36
C GLN A 92 6.76 1.55 18.09
N SER A 93 8.05 1.21 18.21
CA SER A 93 8.98 1.14 17.06
C SER A 93 8.60 0.00 16.12
N SER A 94 8.16 -1.15 16.66
CA SER A 94 7.68 -2.30 15.90
C SER A 94 6.38 -1.96 15.16
N VAL A 95 5.48 -1.18 15.77
CA VAL A 95 4.27 -0.72 15.09
C VAL A 95 4.60 0.25 13.96
N LEU A 96 5.58 1.13 14.16
CA LEU A 96 6.09 2.00 13.11
C LEU A 96 6.67 1.19 11.94
N VAL A 97 7.52 0.20 12.22
CA VAL A 97 8.09 -0.69 11.19
C VAL A 97 7.00 -1.46 10.44
N LEU A 98 6.00 -1.99 11.16
CA LEU A 98 4.87 -2.69 10.55
C LEU A 98 4.09 -1.75 9.62
N GLY A 99 3.72 -0.56 10.10
CA GLY A 99 3.00 0.40 9.28
C GLY A 99 3.81 0.89 8.08
N GLN A 100 5.13 1.02 8.20
CA GLN A 100 6.02 1.31 7.08
C GLN A 100 6.05 0.15 6.07
N LYS A 101 6.07 -1.11 6.53
CA LYS A 101 5.98 -2.28 5.63
C LYS A 101 4.66 -2.27 4.85
N ILE A 102 3.54 -1.95 5.50
CA ILE A 102 2.23 -1.82 4.87
C ILE A 102 2.25 -0.70 3.81
N ALA A 103 2.77 0.47 4.19
CA ALA A 103 2.86 1.63 3.29
C ALA A 103 3.80 1.39 2.10
N ASN A 104 4.74 0.44 2.21
CA ASN A 104 5.69 0.09 1.17
C ASN A 104 5.39 -1.26 0.48
N ILE A 105 4.18 -1.80 0.62
CA ILE A 105 3.80 -3.00 -0.13
C ILE A 105 3.96 -2.72 -1.62
N ARG A 106 4.73 -3.58 -2.29
CA ARG A 106 4.99 -3.54 -3.74
C ARG A 106 4.73 -4.91 -4.33
N PHE A 107 4.27 -4.91 -5.57
CA PHE A 107 4.04 -6.12 -6.34
C PHE A 107 4.96 -6.17 -7.55
N LYS A 108 5.33 -7.39 -7.90
CA LYS A 108 6.14 -7.73 -9.07
C LYS A 108 5.26 -7.83 -10.32
N ASP A 109 4.09 -8.43 -10.18
CA ASP A 109 3.23 -8.75 -11.32
C ASP A 109 1.75 -8.84 -10.93
N VAL A 110 0.87 -8.67 -11.92
CA VAL A 110 -0.57 -8.89 -11.80
C VAL A 110 -0.89 -10.26 -12.38
N LEU A 111 -1.41 -11.16 -11.56
CA LEU A 111 -1.69 -12.54 -11.94
C LEU A 111 -3.04 -12.73 -12.64
N GLY A 112 -3.86 -11.67 -12.69
CA GLY A 112 -5.20 -11.64 -13.27
C GLY A 112 -6.29 -11.50 -12.21
N THR A 113 -7.54 -11.76 -12.57
CA THR A 113 -8.73 -11.62 -11.70
C THR A 113 -9.37 -12.95 -11.31
N THR A 114 -8.81 -14.07 -11.78
CA THR A 114 -9.33 -15.42 -11.52
C THR A 114 -8.44 -16.12 -10.52
N ILE A 115 -9.03 -16.61 -9.42
CA ILE A 115 -8.29 -17.38 -8.43
C ILE A 115 -7.74 -18.68 -9.02
N GLN A 116 -6.49 -19.01 -8.70
CA GLN A 116 -5.89 -20.29 -9.01
C GLN A 116 -5.61 -21.06 -7.71
N SER A 117 -5.66 -22.40 -7.78
CA SER A 117 -5.45 -23.27 -6.62
C SER A 117 -4.02 -23.22 -6.08
N ASP A 118 -3.05 -22.87 -6.91
CA ASP A 118 -1.64 -22.74 -6.54
C ASP A 118 -1.34 -21.44 -5.76
N TYR A 119 -2.26 -20.46 -5.71
CA TYR A 119 -2.03 -19.17 -5.04
C TYR A 119 -1.96 -19.26 -3.51
N GLY A 120 -2.38 -20.38 -2.92
CA GLY A 120 -2.34 -20.56 -1.46
C GLY A 120 -3.29 -19.64 -0.69
N LEU A 121 -4.32 -19.08 -1.34
CA LEU A 121 -5.31 -18.19 -0.73
C LEU A 121 -6.51 -18.92 -0.13
N SER A 122 -6.68 -20.23 -0.37
CA SER A 122 -7.69 -21.02 0.35
C SER A 122 -7.36 -21.20 1.84
N ALA A 123 -6.08 -21.11 2.19
CA ALA A 123 -5.59 -21.07 3.56
C ALA A 123 -4.46 -20.02 3.65
N PRO A 124 -4.82 -18.72 3.68
CA PRO A 124 -3.86 -17.63 3.70
C PRO A 124 -2.89 -17.79 4.87
N LYS A 125 -1.62 -17.47 4.62
CA LYS A 125 -0.58 -17.44 5.66
C LYS A 125 -0.69 -16.20 6.55
N LEU A 126 -1.27 -15.13 6.02
CA LEU A 126 -1.52 -13.89 6.76
C LEU A 126 -2.78 -13.23 6.22
N VAL A 127 -3.67 -12.84 7.14
CA VAL A 127 -4.80 -11.96 6.88
C VAL A 127 -4.57 -10.70 7.71
N LEU A 128 -4.35 -9.57 7.03
CA LEU A 128 -4.10 -8.28 7.63
C LEU A 128 -5.27 -7.35 7.31
N GLN A 129 -5.80 -6.69 8.32
CA GLN A 129 -6.83 -5.67 8.17
C GLN A 129 -6.23 -4.30 8.50
N VAL A 130 -6.49 -3.34 7.62
CA VAL A 130 -6.03 -1.96 7.76
C VAL A 130 -7.24 -1.05 7.65
N GLU A 131 -7.54 -0.33 8.72
CA GLU A 131 -8.54 0.73 8.70
C GLU A 131 -7.87 2.05 8.36
N THR A 132 -8.41 2.79 7.39
CA THR A 132 -7.92 4.11 7.03
C THR A 132 -8.59 5.20 7.87
N ALA A 133 -7.97 6.37 7.94
CA ALA A 133 -8.54 7.56 8.58
C ALA A 133 -9.86 8.01 7.92
N ALA A 134 -10.07 7.64 6.64
CA ALA A 134 -11.33 7.85 5.93
C ALA A 134 -12.43 6.82 6.29
N GLY A 135 -12.16 5.89 7.20
CA GLY A 135 -13.10 4.85 7.65
C GLY A 135 -13.22 3.64 6.72
N GLN A 136 -12.32 3.51 5.73
CA GLN A 136 -12.31 2.33 4.86
C GLN A 136 -11.48 1.21 5.50
N THR A 137 -12.02 0.00 5.51
CA THR A 137 -11.27 -1.21 5.91
C THR A 137 -10.79 -1.98 4.70
N LEU A 138 -9.47 -2.12 4.58
CA LEU A 138 -8.80 -2.92 3.56
C LEU A 138 -8.36 -4.24 4.16
N ILE A 139 -8.68 -5.34 3.48
CA ILE A 139 -8.28 -6.69 3.89
C ILE A 139 -7.23 -7.16 2.90
N TYR A 140 -6.04 -7.50 3.41
CA TYR A 140 -4.92 -8.05 2.66
C TYR A 140 -4.78 -9.53 3.04
N GLU A 141 -5.01 -10.41 2.09
CA GLU A 141 -4.81 -11.85 2.25
C GLU A 141 -3.55 -12.26 1.50
N MET A 142 -2.62 -12.90 2.19
CA MET A 142 -1.35 -13.35 1.62
C MET A 142 -1.26 -14.87 1.67
N GLY A 143 -1.10 -15.48 0.49
CA GLY A 143 -0.85 -16.91 0.31
C GLY A 143 0.59 -17.17 -0.14
N LEU A 144 1.13 -18.33 0.20
CA LEU A 144 2.38 -18.81 -0.38
C LEU A 144 2.07 -19.59 -1.65
N ARG A 145 2.60 -19.15 -2.78
CA ARG A 145 2.37 -19.81 -4.07
C ARG A 145 3.10 -21.14 -4.14
N GLN A 146 2.36 -22.20 -4.47
CA GLN A 146 2.93 -23.53 -4.66
C GLN A 146 3.83 -23.56 -5.90
N GLY A 147 4.99 -24.21 -5.80
CA GLY A 147 5.93 -24.40 -6.91
C GLY A 147 6.84 -23.20 -7.24
N ALA A 148 6.39 -21.96 -7.01
CA ALA A 148 7.19 -20.76 -7.27
C ALA A 148 7.82 -20.14 -6.00
N GLY A 149 7.25 -20.40 -4.82
CA GLY A 149 7.78 -19.94 -3.53
C GLY A 149 7.66 -18.43 -3.30
N ASP A 150 6.99 -17.70 -4.20
CA ASP A 150 6.62 -16.30 -4.04
C ASP A 150 5.28 -16.16 -3.28
N TYR A 151 5.04 -14.96 -2.74
CA TYR A 151 3.77 -14.66 -2.08
C TYR A 151 2.77 -14.07 -3.09
N VAL A 152 1.53 -14.53 -3.01
CA VAL A 152 0.38 -13.93 -3.71
C VAL A 152 -0.41 -13.10 -2.71
N LEU A 153 -0.78 -11.89 -3.10
CA LEU A 153 -1.61 -10.99 -2.33
C LEU A 153 -2.95 -10.75 -3.02
N LYS A 154 -4.03 -10.79 -2.23
CA LYS A 154 -5.35 -10.28 -2.60
C LYS A 154 -5.73 -9.14 -1.66
N ILE A 155 -6.18 -8.01 -2.23
CA ILE A 155 -6.72 -6.87 -1.47
C ILE A 155 -8.23 -6.74 -1.71
N SER A 156 -9.00 -6.38 -0.68
CA SER A 156 -10.48 -6.37 -0.72
C SER A 156 -11.09 -5.38 -1.71
N ASN A 157 -10.41 -4.26 -2.02
CA ASN A 157 -10.91 -3.20 -2.90
C ASN A 157 -10.55 -3.37 -4.39
N ARG A 158 -9.94 -4.50 -4.76
CA ARG A 158 -9.47 -4.78 -6.13
C ARG A 158 -9.90 -6.17 -6.56
N PRO A 159 -10.32 -6.39 -7.82
CA PRO A 159 -10.59 -7.74 -8.33
C PRO A 159 -9.31 -8.55 -8.60
N GLU A 160 -8.16 -7.90 -8.78
CA GLU A 160 -6.92 -8.56 -9.20
C GLU A 160 -6.17 -9.30 -8.08
N TYR A 161 -5.36 -10.28 -8.47
CA TYR A 161 -4.38 -10.99 -7.66
C TYR A 161 -2.97 -10.52 -8.03
N PHE A 162 -2.10 -10.38 -7.03
CA PHE A 162 -0.78 -9.77 -7.22
C PHE A 162 0.31 -10.71 -6.73
N ALA A 163 1.36 -10.90 -7.52
CA ALA A 163 2.59 -11.52 -7.03
C ALA A 163 3.44 -10.46 -6.33
N LEU A 164 3.81 -10.69 -5.07
CA LEU A 164 4.61 -9.73 -4.31
C LEU A 164 6.08 -9.76 -4.74
N ALA A 165 6.69 -8.58 -4.74
CA ALA A 165 8.14 -8.48 -4.85
C ALA A 165 8.74 -8.83 -3.50
N ILE A 166 9.44 -9.97 -3.38
CA ILE A 166 10.28 -10.21 -2.22
C ILE A 166 11.46 -9.23 -2.33
N ILE A 167 11.45 -8.20 -1.50
CA ILE A 167 12.67 -7.43 -1.25
C ILE A 167 13.56 -8.35 -0.42
N LEU A 168 14.40 -9.14 -1.11
CA LEU A 168 15.59 -9.70 -0.48
C LEU A 168 16.44 -8.48 -0.11
N GLU A 169 16.39 -8.08 1.16
CA GLU A 169 17.46 -7.27 1.72
C GLU A 169 18.74 -8.09 1.57
N ARG A 170 19.45 -7.86 0.46
CA ARG A 170 20.81 -8.36 0.31
C ARG A 170 21.62 -7.61 1.35
N GLY A 171 21.89 -8.31 2.45
CA GLY A 171 22.87 -7.87 3.43
C GLY A 171 24.15 -7.45 2.71
N CYS A 172 24.54 -6.21 2.94
CA CYS A 172 25.92 -5.77 2.79
C CYS A 172 26.59 -5.92 4.15
#